data_AF-A0A4U5MS02-F1
#
_entry.id   AF-A0A4U5MS02-F1
#
_cell.length_a   1.000
_cell.length_b   1.000
_cell.length_c   1.000
_cell.angle_alpha   90.00
_cell.angle_beta   90.00
_cell.angle_gamma   90.00
#
_symmetry.space_group_name_H-M   'P 1'
#
loop_
_entity.id
_entity.type
_entity.pdbx_description
1 polymer ?
#
loop_
_entity_poly.entity_id
_entity_poly.type
_entity_poly.pdbx_seq_one_letter_code
_entity_poly.pdbx_strand_id
1 'polypeptide(L)'
;MSPLLTLPCGRQRLQTEISYLWIRRRPTDHGCSCPFLDSPPPVSPMSIKMCLFPRIGCFRGKVRKVSVSPDAYAADDDDDDLPKSKKKLFRFCALFRQMHFLPQREHRSPNSITKSLREELLLFQTDIKPHDKIQEVIARYLEEAKHLICDHDAVYYQMRENNNPVIELAEEFCYDDLWSLIVTHLPKLAFESKKDVGLIFVNLLERKIGSRSPMAEYLIERPEILVALIKGYESPDHETALVCGQMLRECVRFEMLVKYVLYSRHFFSFFEYVNSPCFEVQSDALNTFRQYLTVYKPLVARFLYEHYIEFFDCYTELIKSENYITRRQSLKLLGDLLLDSHNQDTTDKYIESAEHLRDIIHVLKDHSHIIELEAFNVLKLKIDFRFS
;
A
#
# COMPACT_ATOMS: atom_id res chain seq x y z
N MET A 1 -51.38 11.40 51.07
CA MET A 1 -50.42 12.29 51.74
C MET A 1 -49.11 12.24 50.97
N SER A 2 -48.61 13.37 50.49
CA SER A 2 -47.18 13.59 50.18
C SER A 2 -46.40 13.69 51.51
N PRO A 3 -45.04 13.60 51.56
CA PRO A 3 -44.11 14.60 50.97
C PRO A 3 -42.90 14.01 50.19
N LEU A 4 -42.43 14.70 49.15
CA LEU A 4 -41.16 15.48 49.03
C LEU A 4 -39.84 14.64 49.07
N LEU A 5 -39.08 14.50 47.98
CA LEU A 5 -38.20 15.46 47.29
C LEU A 5 -36.89 15.83 48.04
N THR A 6 -35.76 15.37 47.52
CA THR A 6 -34.56 16.20 47.22
C THR A 6 -33.70 15.57 46.12
N LEU A 7 -33.31 16.40 45.14
CA LEU A 7 -32.23 16.23 44.14
C LEU A 7 -31.20 17.35 44.44
N PRO A 8 -29.90 17.28 44.06
CA PRO A 8 -29.53 17.70 42.69
C PRO A 8 -28.20 17.17 42.06
N CYS A 9 -28.11 17.38 40.74
CA CYS A 9 -26.91 17.57 39.90
C CYS A 9 -25.90 16.41 39.67
N GLY A 10 -25.49 16.11 38.42
CA GLY A 10 -26.00 16.69 37.16
C GLY A 10 -25.26 16.35 35.86
N ARG A 11 -25.86 16.87 34.77
CA ARG A 11 -25.38 17.08 33.38
C ARG A 11 -25.03 15.87 32.50
N GLN A 12 -25.98 15.62 31.60
CA GLN A 12 -25.77 15.07 30.26
C GLN A 12 -24.81 15.95 29.42
N ARG A 13 -24.08 15.34 28.47
CA ARG A 13 -23.74 15.90 27.16
C ARG A 13 -24.10 14.81 26.14
N LEU A 14 -25.14 14.97 25.32
CA LEU A 14 -25.24 15.79 24.11
C LEU A 14 -24.25 15.40 23.02
N GLN A 15 -24.83 15.12 21.84
CA GLN A 15 -24.15 14.94 20.57
C GLN A 15 -23.28 16.17 20.24
N THR A 16 -22.19 15.92 19.53
CA THR A 16 -21.58 16.93 18.65
C THR A 16 -21.59 16.39 17.23
N GLU A 17 -22.58 16.85 16.48
CA GLU A 17 -22.49 16.93 15.02
C GLU A 17 -21.25 17.77 14.66
N ILE A 18 -20.57 17.43 13.55
CA ILE A 18 -19.71 18.37 12.85
C ILE A 18 -20.33 18.60 11.48
N SER A 19 -21.12 19.67 11.41
CA SER A 19 -21.81 20.10 10.20
C SER A 19 -20.82 20.65 9.18
N TYR A 20 -21.05 20.32 7.90
CA TYR A 20 -20.29 20.86 6.78
C TYR A 20 -20.42 22.39 6.70
N LEU A 21 -19.33 23.10 6.99
CA LEU A 21 -19.28 24.56 6.88
C LEU A 21 -18.81 24.97 5.48
N TRP A 22 -19.76 25.08 4.56
CA TRP A 22 -19.58 25.66 3.24
C TRP A 22 -19.22 27.16 3.35
N ILE A 23 -17.93 27.50 3.30
CA ILE A 23 -17.50 28.91 3.17
C ILE A 23 -17.64 29.35 1.72
N ARG A 24 -18.87 29.80 1.39
CA ARG A 24 -19.16 30.61 0.21
C ARG A 24 -18.45 31.98 0.36
N ARG A 25 -17.32 32.19 -0.32
CA ARG A 25 -16.82 33.56 -0.55
C ARG A 25 -17.69 34.22 -1.62
N ARG A 26 -18.45 35.26 -1.24
CA ARG A 26 -19.00 36.23 -2.20
C ARG A 26 -17.90 37.21 -2.62
N PRO A 27 -17.96 37.77 -3.84
CA PRO A 27 -17.00 38.78 -4.28
C PRO A 27 -17.23 40.09 -3.54
N THR A 28 -16.14 40.83 -3.30
CA THR A 28 -16.17 42.24 -2.93
C THR A 28 -15.68 43.05 -4.12
N ASP A 29 -16.58 43.78 -4.78
CA ASP A 29 -16.24 44.82 -5.72
C ASP A 29 -15.41 45.90 -5.05
N HIS A 30 -14.20 46.16 -5.53
CA HIS A 30 -13.63 47.51 -5.59
C HIS A 30 -12.68 47.57 -6.79
N GLY A 31 -13.06 48.35 -7.80
CA GLY A 31 -12.27 48.48 -9.03
C GLY A 31 -11.06 49.39 -8.85
N CYS A 32 -9.96 49.03 -9.52
CA CYS A 32 -8.89 49.95 -9.89
C CYS A 32 -8.56 49.72 -11.37
N SER A 33 -8.61 50.80 -12.14
CA SER A 33 -8.45 50.80 -13.60
C SER A 33 -6.97 50.73 -14.00
N CYS A 34 -6.63 49.91 -15.00
CA CYS A 34 -5.39 50.02 -15.76
C CYS A 34 -5.69 49.94 -17.27
N PRO A 35 -5.29 50.92 -18.09
CA PRO A 35 -5.48 50.89 -19.54
C PRO A 35 -4.35 50.15 -20.29
N PHE A 36 -4.64 49.86 -21.56
CA PHE A 36 -3.76 49.32 -22.61
C PHE A 36 -2.36 49.96 -22.69
N LEU A 37 -1.34 49.16 -23.09
CA LEU A 37 -0.65 49.35 -24.39
C LEU A 37 0.27 48.17 -24.80
N ASP A 38 0.01 47.64 -26.00
CA ASP A 38 0.91 47.19 -27.08
C ASP A 38 2.36 46.65 -26.86
N SER A 39 2.53 45.38 -27.27
CA SER A 39 3.40 44.91 -28.39
C SER A 39 4.96 44.86 -28.27
N PRO A 40 5.66 44.01 -29.09
CA PRO A 40 6.95 43.33 -28.78
C PRO A 40 8.19 44.02 -29.49
N PRO A 41 9.42 43.45 -29.74
CA PRO A 41 9.90 42.04 -29.70
C PRO A 41 11.26 41.62 -28.99
N PRO A 42 12.43 41.30 -29.61
CA PRO A 42 13.00 39.93 -29.51
C PRO A 42 14.50 39.77 -29.09
N VAL A 43 15.01 38.54 -29.28
CA VAL A 43 16.41 38.05 -29.44
C VAL A 43 17.19 37.56 -28.20
N SER A 44 17.80 36.39 -28.38
CA SER A 44 18.70 35.61 -27.50
C SER A 44 20.19 35.99 -27.69
N PRO A 45 21.20 35.22 -27.22
CA PRO A 45 21.44 34.58 -25.91
C PRO A 45 22.82 34.98 -25.30
N MET A 46 23.06 34.83 -23.98
CA MET A 46 24.35 34.32 -23.42
C MET A 46 24.45 34.27 -21.88
N SER A 47 25.07 33.19 -21.39
CA SER A 47 26.14 33.10 -20.37
C SER A 47 26.15 33.90 -19.04
N ILE A 48 26.14 33.12 -17.95
CA ILE A 48 27.16 33.10 -16.85
C ILE A 48 27.19 34.22 -15.75
N LYS A 49 27.08 33.74 -14.49
CA LYS A 49 27.58 34.26 -13.18
C LYS A 49 26.82 35.34 -12.37
N MET A 50 26.39 34.88 -11.19
CA MET A 50 26.63 35.45 -9.83
C MET A 50 26.44 36.96 -9.57
N CYS A 51 25.37 37.28 -8.83
CA CYS A 51 25.36 38.24 -7.71
C CYS A 51 24.57 37.60 -6.55
N LEU A 52 25.10 37.47 -5.32
CA LEU A 52 25.35 38.51 -4.30
C LEU A 52 24.07 39.17 -3.75
N PHE A 53 23.69 38.79 -2.52
CA PHE A 53 22.79 39.53 -1.64
C PHE A 53 23.60 40.08 -0.43
N PRO A 54 23.31 41.30 0.11
CA PRO A 54 24.18 41.95 1.08
C PRO A 54 23.60 42.14 2.50
N ARG A 55 24.50 42.19 3.51
CA ARG A 55 24.34 42.76 4.89
C ARG A 55 23.31 42.02 5.78
N ILE A 56 23.49 41.87 7.10
CA ILE A 56 24.02 42.70 8.20
C ILE A 56 24.78 41.72 9.16
N GLY A 57 25.77 42.01 9.99
CA GLY A 57 26.41 43.21 10.56
C GLY A 57 27.51 42.71 11.53
N CYS A 58 28.43 43.58 11.98
CA CYS A 58 29.69 43.15 12.59
C CYS A 58 29.79 43.49 14.09
N PHE A 59 30.17 42.51 14.94
CA PHE A 59 30.64 42.75 16.32
C PHE A 59 31.84 41.86 16.68
N ARG A 60 32.83 42.44 17.35
CA ARG A 60 34.09 41.78 17.77
C ARG A 60 33.92 41.01 19.09
N GLY A 61 34.48 39.80 19.18
CA GLY A 61 34.58 39.03 20.44
C GLY A 61 35.73 38.02 20.40
N LYS A 62 36.45 37.85 21.52
CA LYS A 62 37.70 37.05 21.63
C LYS A 62 37.48 35.54 21.44
N VAL A 63 38.49 34.88 20.87
CA VAL A 63 38.65 33.42 20.89
C VAL A 63 38.73 32.88 22.32
N ARG A 64 37.91 31.87 22.63
CA ARG A 64 38.17 30.87 23.67
C ARG A 64 37.88 29.48 23.09
N LYS A 65 38.77 28.51 23.30
CA LYS A 65 38.45 27.10 23.10
C LYS A 65 37.37 26.71 24.10
N VAL A 66 36.26 26.14 23.63
CA VAL A 66 35.27 25.46 24.45
C VAL A 66 35.01 24.10 23.83
N SER A 67 35.20 23.05 24.61
CA SER A 67 34.83 21.67 24.28
C SER A 67 33.31 21.56 24.18
N VAL A 68 32.80 21.02 23.08
CA VAL A 68 31.36 20.80 22.90
C VAL A 68 31.02 19.37 23.30
N SER A 69 30.26 19.22 24.39
CA SER A 69 29.51 18.00 24.69
C SER A 69 28.21 17.96 23.85
N PRO A 70 27.73 16.79 23.44
CA PRO A 70 26.56 16.69 22.56
C PRO A 70 25.25 16.63 23.36
N ASP A 71 24.58 17.77 23.55
CA ASP A 71 23.19 17.83 24.02
C ASP A 71 22.53 19.16 23.61
N ALA A 72 21.87 19.17 22.44
CA ALA A 72 20.79 20.10 22.07
C ALA A 72 20.30 19.81 20.64
N TYR A 73 19.15 19.15 20.50
CA TYR A 73 18.08 19.52 19.55
C TYR A 73 16.78 18.88 20.04
N ALA A 74 15.91 19.70 20.62
CA ALA A 74 14.54 19.33 20.95
C ALA A 74 13.61 19.62 19.75
N ALA A 75 12.44 18.98 19.79
CA ALA A 75 11.42 18.96 18.75
C ALA A 75 11.03 20.32 18.15
N ASP A 76 10.66 20.28 16.86
CA ASP A 76 9.47 20.93 16.36
C ASP A 76 8.61 19.84 15.69
N ASP A 77 7.42 19.57 16.24
CA ASP A 77 6.38 18.74 15.66
C ASP A 77 5.47 19.63 14.79
N ASP A 78 5.29 19.30 13.50
CA ASP A 78 4.10 19.69 12.71
C ASP A 78 4.15 19.07 11.29
N ASP A 79 3.50 17.91 11.11
CA ASP A 79 2.99 17.41 9.80
C ASP A 79 2.14 16.13 10.03
N ASP A 80 0.97 16.29 10.65
CA ASP A 80 0.10 15.17 11.06
C ASP A 80 -0.96 14.78 10.00
N ASP A 81 -0.52 14.42 8.79
CA ASP A 81 -1.43 13.97 7.72
C ASP A 81 -0.99 12.68 7.00
N LEU A 82 -0.62 11.66 7.80
CA LEU A 82 -0.36 10.30 7.31
C LEU A 82 -1.41 9.31 7.87
N PRO A 83 -2.18 8.60 7.02
CA PRO A 83 -3.29 7.76 7.49
C PRO A 83 -2.83 6.63 8.42
N LYS A 84 -3.64 6.32 9.44
CA LYS A 84 -3.31 5.39 10.55
C LYS A 84 -2.92 3.97 10.10
N SER A 85 -3.29 3.55 8.90
CA SER A 85 -2.82 2.31 8.26
C SER A 85 -1.31 2.35 7.95
N LYS A 86 -0.81 3.44 7.35
CA LYS A 86 0.62 3.66 7.10
C LYS A 86 1.41 3.73 8.41
N LYS A 87 0.86 4.39 9.45
CA LYS A 87 1.48 4.45 10.79
C LYS A 87 1.61 3.06 11.47
N LYS A 88 0.84 2.04 11.07
CA LYS A 88 1.01 0.65 11.56
C LYS A 88 2.10 -0.11 10.79
N LEU A 89 2.14 0.01 9.45
CA LEU A 89 3.18 -0.63 8.63
C LEU A 89 4.58 -0.04 8.93
N PHE A 90 4.66 1.30 9.00
CA PHE A 90 5.89 1.98 9.46
C PHE A 90 6.30 1.60 10.88
N ARG A 91 5.35 1.29 11.79
CA ARG A 91 5.69 0.80 13.13
C ARG A 91 6.26 -0.61 13.12
N PHE A 92 5.88 -1.48 12.19
CA PHE A 92 6.53 -2.80 12.06
C PHE A 92 7.99 -2.65 11.62
N CYS A 93 8.27 -1.78 10.64
CA CYS A 93 9.65 -1.47 10.22
C CYS A 93 10.43 -0.61 11.25
N ALA A 94 9.77 0.19 12.07
CA ALA A 94 10.42 1.05 13.06
C ALA A 94 10.63 0.38 14.43
N LEU A 95 9.85 -0.64 14.80
CA LEU A 95 10.07 -1.40 16.05
C LEU A 95 11.36 -2.23 16.03
N PHE A 96 11.91 -2.52 14.84
CA PHE A 96 13.25 -3.09 14.69
C PHE A 96 14.40 -2.06 14.79
N ARG A 97 14.12 -0.75 14.90
CA ARG A 97 15.17 0.31 14.94
C ARG A 97 15.74 0.60 16.34
N GLN A 98 15.47 -0.23 17.34
CA GLN A 98 16.05 -0.10 18.68
C GLN A 98 16.66 -1.41 19.19
N MET A 99 17.68 -1.92 18.50
CA MET A 99 18.67 -2.80 19.13
C MET A 99 20.10 -2.32 18.84
N HIS A 100 20.88 -2.22 19.90
CA HIS A 100 22.29 -1.87 19.91
C HIS A 100 23.15 -2.83 19.07
N PHE A 101 24.27 -2.31 18.57
CA PHE A 101 25.52 -3.02 18.22
C PHE A 101 25.49 -4.55 18.48
N LEU A 102 25.01 -5.30 17.50
CA LEU A 102 25.27 -6.74 17.42
C LEU A 102 26.65 -6.94 16.77
N PRO A 103 27.42 -7.97 17.18
CA PRO A 103 28.67 -8.31 16.50
C PRO A 103 28.36 -8.70 15.05
N GLN A 104 29.11 -8.14 14.10
CA GLN A 104 28.95 -8.53 12.69
C GLN A 104 29.21 -10.03 12.55
N ARG A 105 28.16 -10.76 12.16
CA ARG A 105 28.28 -12.18 11.80
C ARG A 105 29.01 -12.26 10.46
N GLU A 106 29.93 -13.21 10.34
CA GLU A 106 30.44 -13.61 9.02
C GLU A 106 29.29 -14.30 8.28
N HIS A 107 28.72 -13.62 7.30
CA HIS A 107 27.66 -14.16 6.46
C HIS A 107 28.28 -15.01 5.34
N ARG A 108 27.59 -16.10 4.97
CA ARG A 108 27.94 -16.83 3.74
C ARG A 108 27.70 -15.92 2.53
N SER A 109 28.39 -16.17 1.42
CA SER A 109 28.12 -15.45 0.18
C SER A 109 26.67 -15.67 -0.29
N PRO A 110 26.01 -14.65 -0.87
CA PRO A 110 24.65 -14.76 -1.40
C PRO A 110 24.44 -16.00 -2.28
N ASN A 111 25.35 -16.22 -3.23
CA ASN A 111 25.37 -17.38 -4.13
C ASN A 111 25.47 -18.74 -3.39
N SER A 112 26.13 -18.81 -2.22
CA SER A 112 26.17 -20.04 -1.42
C SER A 112 24.84 -20.31 -0.72
N ILE A 113 24.15 -19.25 -0.28
CA ILE A 113 22.85 -19.34 0.40
C ILE A 113 21.79 -19.77 -0.63
N THR A 114 21.73 -19.12 -1.80
CA THR A 114 20.73 -19.39 -2.83
C THR A 114 20.81 -20.83 -3.35
N LYS A 115 22.00 -21.30 -3.72
CA LYS A 115 22.21 -22.68 -4.20
C LYS A 115 21.82 -23.72 -3.17
N SER A 116 22.23 -23.53 -1.91
CA SER A 116 21.92 -24.47 -0.83
C SER A 116 20.41 -24.49 -0.51
N LEU A 117 19.76 -23.32 -0.51
CA LEU A 117 18.31 -23.20 -0.34
C LEU A 117 17.56 -23.88 -1.50
N ARG A 118 18.02 -23.70 -2.74
CA ARG A 118 17.46 -24.32 -3.95
C ARG A 118 17.53 -25.85 -3.89
N GLU A 119 18.68 -26.41 -3.52
CA GLU A 119 18.86 -27.85 -3.39
C GLU A 119 17.89 -28.47 -2.37
N GLU A 120 17.72 -27.85 -1.20
CA GLU A 120 16.79 -28.37 -0.17
C GLU A 120 15.31 -28.14 -0.53
N LEU A 121 14.97 -27.05 -1.25
CA LEU A 121 13.62 -26.85 -1.81
C LEU A 121 13.27 -27.87 -2.92
N LEU A 122 14.25 -28.33 -3.70
CA LEU A 122 14.08 -29.41 -4.67
C LEU A 122 13.94 -30.76 -3.95
N LEU A 123 14.71 -31.01 -2.88
CA LEU A 123 14.53 -32.19 -2.04
C LEU A 123 13.16 -32.24 -1.36
N PHE A 124 12.51 -31.09 -1.14
CA PHE A 124 11.13 -31.00 -0.66
C PHE A 124 10.08 -31.65 -1.59
N GLN A 125 10.45 -31.95 -2.85
CA GLN A 125 9.64 -32.70 -3.81
C GLN A 125 9.89 -34.22 -3.75
N THR A 126 10.78 -34.70 -2.88
CA THR A 126 11.28 -36.08 -2.86
C THR A 126 11.20 -36.71 -1.47
N ASP A 127 10.86 -38.00 -1.39
CA ASP A 127 10.81 -38.74 -0.12
C ASP A 127 12.20 -39.19 0.40
N ILE A 128 13.28 -38.56 -0.07
CA ILE A 128 14.69 -38.97 0.21
C ILE A 128 15.12 -38.60 1.63
N LYS A 129 14.62 -37.48 2.16
CA LYS A 129 14.88 -36.99 3.53
C LYS A 129 13.54 -36.77 4.25
N PRO A 130 13.47 -36.95 5.59
CA PRO A 130 12.27 -36.62 6.35
C PRO A 130 12.02 -35.11 6.32
N HIS A 131 10.79 -34.69 6.01
CA HIS A 131 10.42 -33.29 5.79
C HIS A 131 10.85 -32.34 6.92
N ASP A 132 10.74 -32.75 8.18
CA ASP A 132 11.11 -31.92 9.34
C ASP A 132 12.57 -31.44 9.27
N LYS A 133 13.49 -32.32 8.84
CA LYS A 133 14.90 -31.95 8.66
C LYS A 133 15.13 -31.03 7.47
N ILE A 134 14.33 -31.17 6.41
CA ILE A 134 14.40 -30.27 5.25
C ILE A 134 13.88 -28.88 5.66
N GLN A 135 12.77 -28.81 6.41
CA GLN A 135 12.23 -27.57 6.95
C GLN A 135 13.23 -26.86 7.89
N GLU A 136 13.90 -27.58 8.79
CA GLU A 136 14.93 -27.01 9.67
C GLU A 136 16.07 -26.36 8.86
N VAL A 137 16.54 -27.04 7.81
CA VAL A 137 17.62 -26.51 6.95
C VAL A 137 17.15 -25.32 6.10
N ILE A 138 15.93 -25.37 5.53
CA ILE A 138 15.33 -24.25 4.80
C ILE A 138 15.15 -23.04 5.72
N ALA A 139 14.63 -23.23 6.94
CA ALA A 139 14.42 -22.17 7.91
C ALA A 139 15.74 -21.45 8.24
N ARG A 140 16.83 -22.21 8.48
CA ARG A 140 18.17 -21.65 8.70
C ARG A 140 18.67 -20.83 7.50
N TYR A 141 18.49 -21.29 6.26
CA TYR A 141 18.96 -20.52 5.09
C TYR A 141 18.11 -19.26 4.83
N LEU A 142 16.81 -19.30 5.12
CA LEU A 142 15.96 -18.11 5.11
C LEU A 142 16.35 -17.13 6.22
N GLU A 143 16.70 -17.62 7.41
CA GLU A 143 17.21 -16.79 8.51
C GLU A 143 18.58 -16.17 8.19
N GLU A 144 19.51 -16.92 7.56
CA GLU A 144 20.79 -16.39 7.04
C GLU A 144 20.55 -15.28 5.98
N ALA A 145 19.61 -15.48 5.05
CA ALA A 145 19.24 -14.47 4.05
C ALA A 145 18.57 -13.22 4.67
N LYS A 146 17.68 -13.41 5.65
CA LYS A 146 17.06 -12.33 6.42
C LYS A 146 18.09 -11.51 7.19
N HIS A 147 19.04 -12.15 7.86
CA HIS A 147 20.12 -11.46 8.56
C HIS A 147 20.98 -10.64 7.61
N LEU A 148 21.35 -11.20 6.44
CA LEU A 148 22.10 -10.47 5.42
C LEU A 148 21.34 -9.20 4.98
N ILE A 149 20.02 -9.27 4.77
CA ILE A 149 19.20 -8.09 4.46
C ILE A 149 19.20 -7.10 5.64
N CYS A 150 18.86 -7.53 6.85
CA CYS A 150 18.71 -6.64 8.00
C CYS A 150 20.03 -5.97 8.45
N ASP A 151 21.13 -6.71 8.47
CA ASP A 151 22.45 -6.22 8.91
C ASP A 151 23.03 -5.21 7.91
N HIS A 152 22.70 -5.34 6.62
CA HIS A 152 23.09 -4.39 5.58
C HIS A 152 22.09 -3.23 5.40
N ASP A 153 20.81 -3.40 5.75
CA ASP A 153 19.81 -2.31 5.77
C ASP A 153 20.10 -1.25 6.86
N ALA A 154 20.85 -1.61 7.91
CA ALA A 154 21.39 -0.65 8.87
C ALA A 154 22.41 0.34 8.27
N VAL A 155 22.95 0.07 7.07
CA VAL A 155 24.10 0.79 6.47
C VAL A 155 23.68 1.64 5.24
N TYR A 156 22.40 1.98 5.12
CA TYR A 156 21.78 2.50 3.88
C TYR A 156 22.19 3.90 3.38
N TYR A 157 23.28 4.50 3.90
CA TYR A 157 23.65 5.89 3.59
C TYR A 157 25.11 6.17 3.22
N GLN A 158 26.02 5.18 3.17
CA GLN A 158 27.45 5.52 3.07
C GLN A 158 28.22 5.19 1.78
N MET A 159 28.06 4.04 1.10
CA MET A 159 28.95 3.73 -0.05
C MET A 159 28.29 3.14 -1.31
N ARG A 160 28.85 3.60 -2.44
CA ARG A 160 28.48 3.41 -3.84
C ARG A 160 28.54 1.94 -4.28
N GLU A 161 27.45 1.48 -4.90
CA GLU A 161 27.31 0.66 -6.13
C GLU A 161 28.20 -0.58 -6.43
N ASN A 162 29.32 -0.82 -5.76
CA ASN A 162 30.12 -2.03 -5.96
C ASN A 162 30.06 -2.91 -4.69
N ASN A 163 29.63 -4.16 -4.88
CA ASN A 163 29.57 -5.22 -3.86
C ASN A 163 28.54 -4.97 -2.72
N ASN A 164 27.30 -4.63 -3.07
CA ASN A 164 26.18 -4.72 -2.12
C ASN A 164 25.64 -6.17 -2.12
N PRO A 165 25.83 -6.96 -1.05
CA PRO A 165 25.43 -8.36 -1.02
C PRO A 165 23.91 -8.55 -1.06
N VAL A 166 23.09 -7.54 -0.75
CA VAL A 166 21.63 -7.58 -0.89
C VAL A 166 21.20 -7.46 -2.36
N ILE A 167 21.97 -6.73 -3.18
CA ILE A 167 21.73 -6.67 -4.63
C ILE A 167 22.14 -8.00 -5.28
N GLU A 168 23.32 -8.53 -4.92
CA GLU A 168 23.78 -9.85 -5.36
C GLU A 168 22.76 -10.94 -4.95
N LEU A 169 22.21 -10.88 -3.72
CA LEU A 169 21.15 -11.79 -3.28
C LEU A 169 19.88 -11.67 -4.13
N ALA A 170 19.45 -10.46 -4.49
CA ALA A 170 18.30 -10.26 -5.38
C ALA A 170 18.53 -10.85 -6.79
N GLU A 171 19.72 -10.63 -7.36
CA GLU A 171 20.11 -11.17 -8.67
C GLU A 171 20.17 -12.70 -8.65
N GLU A 172 20.81 -13.29 -7.63
CA GLU A 172 20.91 -14.75 -7.45
C GLU A 172 19.54 -15.40 -7.24
N PHE A 173 18.64 -14.81 -6.44
CA PHE A 173 17.25 -15.31 -6.28
C PHE A 173 16.47 -15.35 -7.61
N CYS A 174 16.71 -14.38 -8.50
CA CYS A 174 16.09 -14.34 -9.82
C CYS A 174 16.77 -15.33 -10.79
N TYR A 175 18.10 -15.44 -10.75
CA TYR A 175 18.88 -16.34 -11.60
C TYR A 175 18.51 -17.82 -11.36
N ASP A 176 18.44 -18.23 -10.08
CA ASP A 176 18.22 -19.62 -9.67
C ASP A 176 16.74 -20.09 -9.69
N ASP A 177 15.80 -19.22 -10.09
CA ASP A 177 14.34 -19.43 -10.04
C ASP A 177 13.78 -19.72 -8.63
N LEU A 178 14.42 -19.17 -7.59
CA LEU A 178 14.06 -19.48 -6.21
C LEU A 178 12.63 -19.07 -5.87
N TRP A 179 12.14 -17.95 -6.43
CA TRP A 179 10.78 -17.49 -6.15
C TRP A 179 9.68 -18.43 -6.64
N SER A 180 9.89 -19.11 -7.78
CA SER A 180 8.97 -20.12 -8.29
C SER A 180 8.86 -21.31 -7.32
N LEU A 181 10.01 -21.81 -6.85
CA LEU A 181 10.06 -22.91 -5.87
C LEU A 181 9.50 -22.50 -4.50
N ILE A 182 9.87 -21.32 -3.99
CA ILE A 182 9.45 -20.82 -2.68
C ILE A 182 7.94 -20.61 -2.64
N VAL A 183 7.35 -19.92 -3.62
CA VAL A 183 5.91 -19.66 -3.64
C VAL A 183 5.12 -20.96 -3.83
N THR A 184 5.61 -21.90 -4.63
CA THR A 184 4.99 -23.23 -4.82
C THR A 184 4.95 -24.05 -3.52
N HIS A 185 6.01 -23.99 -2.71
CA HIS A 185 6.10 -24.76 -1.45
C HIS A 185 5.68 -23.97 -0.20
N LEU A 186 5.35 -22.68 -0.33
CA LEU A 186 4.99 -21.79 0.78
C LEU A 186 3.93 -22.37 1.74
N PRO A 187 2.85 -23.05 1.29
CA PRO A 187 1.89 -23.67 2.21
C PRO A 187 2.51 -24.72 3.14
N LYS A 188 3.59 -25.37 2.71
CA LYS A 188 4.27 -26.47 3.41
C LYS A 188 5.46 -26.03 4.27
N LEU A 189 5.82 -24.75 4.26
CA LEU A 189 6.89 -24.21 5.13
C LEU A 189 6.42 -24.04 6.58
N ALA A 190 7.36 -23.99 7.52
CA ALA A 190 7.05 -23.66 8.91
C ALA A 190 6.60 -22.19 9.05
N PHE A 191 5.78 -21.88 10.06
CA PHE A 191 5.17 -20.56 10.29
C PHE A 191 6.18 -19.40 10.21
N GLU A 192 7.31 -19.50 10.92
CA GLU A 192 8.34 -18.45 10.91
C GLU A 192 9.02 -18.33 9.55
N SER A 193 9.26 -19.44 8.85
CA SER A 193 9.81 -19.45 7.49
C SER A 193 8.89 -18.74 6.48
N LYS A 194 7.56 -18.77 6.65
CA LYS A 194 6.64 -18.02 5.79
C LYS A 194 6.79 -16.51 5.98
N LYS A 195 6.96 -16.06 7.23
CA LYS A 195 7.20 -14.65 7.55
C LYS A 195 8.53 -14.16 7.01
N ASP A 196 9.57 -14.99 7.13
CA ASP A 196 10.89 -14.71 6.56
C ASP A 196 10.82 -14.60 5.04
N VAL A 197 10.12 -15.51 4.35
CA VAL A 197 9.85 -15.40 2.90
C VAL A 197 9.15 -14.09 2.55
N GLY A 198 8.10 -13.70 3.28
CA GLY A 198 7.40 -12.43 3.05
C GLY A 198 8.32 -11.22 3.21
N LEU A 199 9.12 -11.19 4.28
CA LEU A 199 10.11 -10.14 4.54
C LEU A 199 11.18 -10.07 3.45
N ILE A 200 11.76 -11.21 3.06
CA ILE A 200 12.80 -11.28 2.02
C ILE A 200 12.21 -10.82 0.68
N PHE A 201 11.00 -11.27 0.31
CA PHE A 201 10.36 -10.89 -0.95
C PHE A 201 10.13 -9.38 -1.05
N VAL A 202 9.52 -8.79 -0.01
CA VAL A 202 9.31 -7.35 0.10
C VAL A 202 10.64 -6.61 -0.08
N ASN A 203 11.66 -7.00 0.68
CA ASN A 203 12.94 -6.30 0.69
C ASN A 203 13.70 -6.45 -0.64
N LEU A 204 13.72 -7.61 -1.27
CA LEU A 204 14.43 -7.81 -2.53
C LEU A 204 13.69 -7.16 -3.72
N LEU A 205 12.36 -7.09 -3.69
CA LEU A 205 11.55 -6.42 -4.72
C LEU A 205 11.79 -4.90 -4.76
N GLU A 206 12.12 -4.28 -3.61
CA GLU A 206 12.47 -2.86 -3.55
C GLU A 206 13.82 -2.49 -4.18
N ARG A 207 14.71 -3.45 -4.39
CA ARG A 207 16.10 -3.17 -4.78
C ARG A 207 16.19 -2.73 -6.24
N LYS A 208 17.01 -1.71 -6.49
CA LYS A 208 17.21 -1.11 -7.80
C LYS A 208 18.68 -1.15 -8.20
N ILE A 209 18.90 -1.34 -9.50
CA ILE A 209 20.22 -1.22 -10.14
C ILE A 209 20.12 -0.08 -11.14
N GLY A 210 20.64 1.09 -10.76
CA GLY A 210 20.36 2.35 -11.44
C GLY A 210 18.86 2.65 -11.45
N SER A 211 18.27 2.72 -12.66
CA SER A 211 16.81 2.91 -12.85
C SER A 211 16.00 1.62 -12.91
N ARG A 212 16.65 0.45 -13.07
CA ARG A 212 16.00 -0.86 -13.24
C ARG A 212 15.62 -1.49 -11.90
N SER A 213 14.63 -2.37 -11.93
CA SER A 213 14.16 -3.13 -10.76
C SER A 213 14.16 -4.62 -11.12
N PRO A 214 15.30 -5.34 -10.95
CA PRO A 214 15.50 -6.67 -11.52
C PRO A 214 14.40 -7.67 -11.18
N MET A 215 13.96 -7.68 -9.92
CA MET A 215 12.92 -8.59 -9.45
C MET A 215 11.52 -8.26 -10.01
N ALA A 216 11.21 -6.98 -10.30
CA ALA A 216 9.96 -6.60 -10.93
C ALA A 216 9.93 -6.97 -12.42
N GLU A 217 11.06 -6.87 -13.11
CA GLU A 217 11.23 -7.32 -14.50
C GLU A 217 11.10 -8.85 -14.57
N TYR A 218 11.80 -9.57 -13.69
CA TYR A 218 11.71 -11.02 -13.50
C TYR A 218 10.27 -11.53 -13.26
N LEU A 219 9.49 -10.86 -12.41
CA LEU A 219 8.10 -11.25 -12.13
C LEU A 219 7.16 -11.07 -13.34
N ILE A 220 7.49 -10.20 -14.30
CA ILE A 220 6.77 -10.07 -15.57
C ILE A 220 7.18 -11.16 -16.58
N GLU A 221 8.42 -11.62 -16.53
CA GLU A 221 8.88 -12.76 -17.33
C GLU A 221 8.36 -14.11 -16.80
N ARG A 222 8.01 -14.19 -15.50
CA ARG A 222 7.48 -15.39 -14.82
C ARG A 222 6.15 -15.11 -14.11
N PRO A 223 5.09 -14.76 -14.86
CA PRO A 223 3.80 -14.35 -14.29
C PRO A 223 3.09 -15.45 -13.50
N GLU A 224 3.48 -16.71 -13.67
CA GLU A 224 3.00 -17.86 -12.89
C GLU A 224 3.20 -17.63 -11.39
N ILE A 225 4.25 -16.90 -11.00
CA ILE A 225 4.52 -16.53 -9.61
C ILE A 225 3.43 -15.60 -9.08
N LEU A 226 3.04 -14.57 -9.85
CA LEU A 226 1.94 -13.66 -9.48
C LEU A 226 0.61 -14.41 -9.38
N VAL A 227 0.35 -15.35 -10.30
CA VAL A 227 -0.85 -16.21 -10.25
C VAL A 227 -0.84 -17.12 -9.03
N ALA A 228 0.30 -17.73 -8.68
CA ALA A 228 0.44 -18.56 -7.50
C ALA A 228 0.27 -17.76 -6.20
N LEU A 229 0.75 -16.51 -6.14
CA LEU A 229 0.49 -15.60 -5.03
C LEU A 229 -1.01 -15.30 -4.87
N ILE A 230 -1.74 -15.03 -5.96
CA ILE A 230 -3.19 -14.79 -5.92
C ILE A 230 -3.94 -16.03 -5.42
N LYS A 231 -3.54 -17.22 -5.86
CA LYS A 231 -4.07 -18.50 -5.36
C LYS A 231 -3.66 -18.82 -3.93
N GLY A 232 -2.70 -18.10 -3.35
CA GLY A 232 -2.34 -18.23 -1.94
C GLY A 232 -3.50 -17.96 -0.98
N TYR A 233 -4.50 -17.19 -1.40
CA TYR A 233 -5.74 -16.98 -0.64
C TYR A 233 -6.67 -18.21 -0.62
N GLU A 234 -6.48 -19.19 -1.51
CA GLU A 234 -7.19 -20.49 -1.51
C GLU A 234 -6.59 -21.48 -0.48
N SER A 235 -5.47 -21.11 0.16
CA SER A 235 -4.77 -21.95 1.15
C SER A 235 -5.63 -22.21 2.40
N PRO A 236 -5.72 -23.46 2.90
CA PRO A 236 -6.36 -23.75 4.17
C PRO A 236 -5.56 -23.20 5.38
N ASP A 237 -4.27 -22.95 5.21
CA ASP A 237 -3.47 -22.21 6.17
C ASP A 237 -3.59 -20.70 5.90
N HIS A 238 -4.20 -19.98 6.85
CA HIS A 238 -4.41 -18.54 6.76
C HIS A 238 -3.10 -17.74 6.73
N GLU A 239 -2.01 -18.19 7.38
CA GLU A 239 -0.74 -17.45 7.37
C GLU A 239 -0.17 -17.36 5.95
N THR A 240 -0.29 -18.43 5.17
CA THR A 240 0.07 -18.44 3.74
C THR A 240 -0.70 -17.38 2.95
N ALA A 241 -2.02 -17.24 3.20
CA ALA A 241 -2.83 -16.22 2.54
C ALA A 241 -2.38 -14.79 2.90
N LEU A 242 -2.08 -14.54 4.19
CA LEU A 242 -1.61 -13.23 4.66
C LEU A 242 -0.22 -12.87 4.08
N VAL A 243 0.70 -13.84 4.03
CA VAL A 243 2.04 -13.65 3.43
C VAL A 243 1.95 -13.43 1.92
N CYS A 244 1.12 -14.19 1.20
CA CYS A 244 0.85 -13.92 -0.22
C CYS A 244 0.22 -12.54 -0.44
N GLY A 245 -0.72 -12.12 0.41
CA GLY A 245 -1.29 -10.78 0.40
C GLY A 245 -0.26 -9.67 0.62
N GLN A 246 0.70 -9.87 1.54
CA GLN A 246 1.81 -8.95 1.75
C GLN A 246 2.69 -8.83 0.49
N MET A 247 3.09 -9.95 -0.11
CA MET A 247 3.91 -9.96 -1.34
C MET A 247 3.18 -9.28 -2.51
N LEU A 248 1.89 -9.55 -2.70
CA LEU A 248 1.07 -8.91 -3.74
C LEU A 248 0.95 -7.41 -3.54
N ARG A 249 0.82 -6.91 -2.30
CA ARG A 249 0.74 -5.46 -2.05
C ARG A 249 2.03 -4.72 -2.39
N GLU A 250 3.20 -5.31 -2.19
CA GLU A 250 4.44 -4.66 -2.65
C GLU A 250 4.57 -4.67 -4.18
N CYS A 251 4.02 -5.67 -4.86
CA CYS A 251 3.92 -5.66 -6.32
C CYS A 251 3.11 -4.47 -6.86
N VAL A 252 2.21 -3.87 -6.05
CA VAL A 252 1.44 -2.66 -6.41
C VAL A 252 2.32 -1.43 -6.62
N ARG A 253 3.61 -1.46 -6.25
CA ARG A 253 4.56 -0.35 -6.50
C ARG A 253 5.05 -0.26 -7.95
N PHE A 254 4.70 -1.24 -8.79
CA PHE A 254 5.13 -1.34 -10.18
C PHE A 254 3.92 -1.45 -11.10
N GLU A 255 3.70 -0.42 -11.93
CA GLU A 255 2.53 -0.34 -12.82
C GLU A 255 2.44 -1.54 -13.78
N MET A 256 3.57 -2.07 -14.23
CA MET A 256 3.65 -3.28 -15.04
C MET A 256 3.06 -4.51 -14.34
N LEU A 257 3.36 -4.71 -13.04
CA LEU A 257 2.83 -5.82 -12.25
C LEU A 257 1.34 -5.63 -11.96
N VAL A 258 0.92 -4.39 -11.65
CA VAL A 258 -0.51 -4.07 -11.47
C VAL A 258 -1.31 -4.32 -12.74
N LYS A 259 -0.80 -3.89 -13.89
CA LYS A 259 -1.43 -4.15 -15.19
C LYS A 259 -1.55 -5.64 -15.47
N TYR A 260 -0.49 -6.43 -15.21
CA TYR A 260 -0.56 -7.87 -15.40
C TYR A 260 -1.63 -8.51 -14.52
N VAL A 261 -1.68 -8.17 -13.23
CA VAL A 261 -2.65 -8.73 -12.28
C VAL A 261 -4.07 -8.32 -12.64
N LEU A 262 -4.36 -7.02 -12.85
CA LEU A 262 -5.71 -6.53 -13.16
C LEU A 262 -6.32 -7.20 -14.39
N TYR A 263 -5.54 -7.33 -15.47
CA TYR A 263 -5.99 -7.97 -16.72
C TYR A 263 -5.91 -9.51 -16.70
N SER A 264 -5.52 -10.11 -15.57
CA SER A 264 -5.56 -11.56 -15.39
C SER A 264 -6.94 -12.00 -14.89
N ARG A 265 -7.49 -13.06 -15.48
CA ARG A 265 -8.71 -13.74 -14.98
C ARG A 265 -8.66 -14.08 -13.49
N HIS A 266 -7.46 -14.27 -12.94
CA HIS A 266 -7.26 -14.59 -11.52
C HIS A 266 -7.54 -13.39 -10.60
N PHE A 267 -7.59 -12.16 -11.11
CA PHE A 267 -8.05 -11.00 -10.33
C PHE A 267 -9.50 -11.15 -9.87
N PHE A 268 -10.36 -11.78 -10.66
CA PHE A 268 -11.76 -11.99 -10.28
C PHE A 268 -11.93 -12.95 -9.08
N SER A 269 -10.95 -13.78 -8.76
CA SER A 269 -10.95 -14.57 -7.52
C SER A 269 -10.97 -13.70 -6.25
N PHE A 270 -10.53 -12.42 -6.31
CA PHE A 270 -10.66 -11.51 -5.18
C PHE A 270 -12.11 -11.24 -4.77
N PHE A 271 -13.09 -11.34 -5.68
CA PHE A 271 -14.51 -11.22 -5.30
C PHE A 271 -14.93 -12.31 -4.31
N GLU A 272 -14.39 -13.52 -4.44
CA GLU A 272 -14.60 -14.61 -3.48
C GLU A 272 -13.81 -14.37 -2.19
N TYR A 273 -12.52 -14.03 -2.29
CA TYR A 273 -11.66 -13.82 -1.12
C TYR A 273 -12.12 -12.67 -0.21
N VAL A 274 -12.67 -11.61 -0.81
CA VAL A 274 -13.28 -10.46 -0.10
C VAL A 274 -14.56 -10.86 0.66
N ASN A 275 -15.20 -11.98 0.29
CA ASN A 275 -16.35 -12.55 0.99
C ASN A 275 -15.97 -13.74 1.91
N SER A 276 -14.68 -13.98 2.14
CA SER A 276 -14.19 -15.08 2.99
C SER A 276 -14.78 -15.04 4.40
N PRO A 277 -15.18 -16.21 4.98
CA PRO A 277 -15.65 -16.27 6.36
C PRO A 277 -14.55 -16.00 7.40
N CYS A 278 -13.27 -16.11 7.03
CA CYS A 278 -12.17 -15.77 7.91
C CYS A 278 -11.87 -14.26 7.82
N PHE A 279 -12.19 -13.52 8.88
CA PHE A 279 -12.06 -12.06 8.92
C PHE A 279 -10.63 -11.56 8.58
N GLU A 280 -9.59 -12.26 9.02
CA GLU A 280 -8.20 -11.84 8.75
C GLU A 280 -7.88 -11.93 7.26
N VAL A 281 -8.21 -13.06 6.63
CA VAL A 281 -8.06 -13.29 5.19
C VAL A 281 -8.92 -12.33 4.37
N GLN A 282 -10.18 -12.12 4.77
CA GLN A 282 -11.10 -11.15 4.14
C GLN A 282 -10.57 -9.71 4.21
N SER A 283 -10.15 -9.26 5.39
CA SER A 283 -9.66 -7.90 5.62
C SER A 283 -8.37 -7.63 4.83
N ASP A 284 -7.50 -8.64 4.76
CA ASP A 284 -6.27 -8.62 3.98
C ASP A 284 -6.57 -8.58 2.46
N ALA A 285 -7.41 -9.50 1.97
CA ALA A 285 -7.84 -9.58 0.58
C ALA A 285 -8.50 -8.27 0.10
N LEU A 286 -9.37 -7.67 0.92
CA LEU A 286 -10.02 -6.39 0.61
C LEU A 286 -9.01 -5.24 0.52
N ASN A 287 -8.00 -5.23 1.39
CA ASN A 287 -6.95 -4.22 1.33
C ASN A 287 -6.05 -4.39 0.11
N THR A 288 -5.81 -5.63 -0.34
CA THR A 288 -5.11 -5.94 -1.60
C THR A 288 -5.95 -5.51 -2.81
N PHE A 289 -7.18 -6.03 -2.93
CA PHE A 289 -8.13 -5.70 -4.01
C PHE A 289 -8.31 -4.19 -4.22
N ARG A 290 -8.53 -3.44 -3.13
CA ARG A 290 -8.59 -1.98 -3.17
C ARG A 290 -7.32 -1.34 -3.72
N GLN A 291 -6.13 -1.81 -3.35
CA GLN A 291 -4.88 -1.19 -3.79
C GLN A 291 -4.67 -1.34 -5.30
N TYR A 292 -4.96 -2.53 -5.84
CA TYR A 292 -4.96 -2.74 -7.30
C TYR A 292 -5.97 -1.81 -8.02
N LEU A 293 -7.13 -1.53 -7.40
CA LEU A 293 -8.16 -0.64 -7.97
C LEU A 293 -8.01 0.87 -7.69
N THR A 294 -7.04 1.32 -6.89
CA THR A 294 -6.97 2.74 -6.48
C THR A 294 -5.61 3.41 -6.69
N VAL A 295 -4.53 2.65 -6.88
CA VAL A 295 -3.18 3.24 -7.01
C VAL A 295 -2.94 3.83 -8.41
N TYR A 296 -3.17 3.08 -9.48
CA TYR A 296 -2.92 3.54 -10.85
C TYR A 296 -4.21 3.95 -11.56
N LYS A 297 -4.77 5.11 -11.16
CA LYS A 297 -6.09 5.59 -11.61
C LYS A 297 -6.32 5.53 -13.14
N PRO A 298 -5.39 5.99 -14.03
CA PRO A 298 -5.62 5.94 -15.47
C PRO A 298 -5.63 4.52 -16.06
N LEU A 299 -4.94 3.58 -15.41
CA LEU A 299 -4.93 2.16 -15.78
C LEU A 299 -6.23 1.48 -15.33
N VAL A 300 -6.67 1.75 -14.10
CA VAL A 300 -7.92 1.21 -13.57
C VAL A 300 -9.14 1.73 -14.32
N ALA A 301 -9.16 3.02 -14.70
CA ALA A 301 -10.23 3.60 -15.50
C ALA A 301 -10.47 2.85 -16.82
N ARG A 302 -9.39 2.50 -17.53
CA ARG A 302 -9.45 1.70 -18.76
C ARG A 302 -9.96 0.29 -18.48
N PHE A 303 -9.40 -0.37 -17.49
CA PHE A 303 -9.81 -1.72 -17.08
C PHE A 303 -11.31 -1.77 -16.71
N LEU A 304 -11.81 -0.84 -15.90
CA LEU A 304 -13.22 -0.78 -15.49
C LEU A 304 -14.17 -0.49 -16.67
N TYR A 305 -13.74 0.32 -17.65
CA TYR A 305 -14.53 0.58 -18.84
C TYR A 305 -14.58 -0.63 -19.78
N GLU A 306 -13.42 -1.28 -20.02
CA GLU A 306 -13.25 -2.45 -20.88
C GLU A 306 -13.96 -3.70 -20.32
N HIS A 307 -13.81 -3.96 -19.02
CA HIS A 307 -14.40 -5.12 -18.31
C HIS A 307 -15.69 -4.78 -17.55
N TYR A 308 -16.37 -3.68 -17.91
CA TYR A 308 -17.50 -3.12 -17.16
C TYR A 308 -18.54 -4.16 -16.70
N ILE A 309 -19.03 -5.00 -17.62
CA ILE A 309 -20.13 -5.94 -17.33
C ILE A 309 -19.65 -7.00 -16.33
N GLU A 310 -18.58 -7.72 -16.68
CA GLU A 310 -17.96 -8.75 -15.84
C GLU A 310 -17.61 -8.23 -14.43
N PHE A 311 -17.04 -7.02 -14.35
CA PHE A 311 -16.67 -6.40 -13.08
C PHE A 311 -17.88 -6.02 -12.24
N PHE A 312 -18.86 -5.28 -12.78
CA PHE A 312 -19.99 -4.79 -11.98
C PHE A 312 -21.04 -5.86 -11.68
N ASP A 313 -21.13 -6.93 -12.47
CA ASP A 313 -21.94 -8.11 -12.13
C ASP A 313 -21.37 -8.79 -10.87
N CYS A 314 -20.07 -9.09 -10.84
CA CYS A 314 -19.40 -9.61 -9.64
C CYS A 314 -19.44 -8.62 -8.46
N TYR A 315 -19.31 -7.32 -8.72
CA TYR A 315 -19.36 -6.30 -7.67
C TYR A 315 -20.76 -6.18 -7.03
N THR A 316 -21.81 -6.40 -7.82
CA THR A 316 -23.19 -6.35 -7.33
C THR A 316 -23.45 -7.42 -6.26
N GLU A 317 -22.82 -8.60 -6.37
CA GLU A 317 -22.90 -9.64 -5.35
C GLU A 317 -22.18 -9.24 -4.04
N LEU A 318 -21.09 -8.47 -4.10
CA LEU A 318 -20.46 -7.90 -2.89
C LEU A 318 -21.36 -6.88 -2.19
N ILE A 319 -22.15 -6.10 -2.95
CA ILE A 319 -23.12 -5.15 -2.41
C ILE A 319 -24.30 -5.88 -1.75
N LYS A 320 -24.68 -7.05 -2.29
CA LYS A 320 -25.78 -7.88 -1.77
C LYS A 320 -25.35 -8.86 -0.66
N SER A 321 -24.03 -9.05 -0.46
CA SER A 321 -23.50 -9.97 0.54
C SER A 321 -24.11 -9.78 1.93
N GLU A 322 -24.45 -10.89 2.60
CA GLU A 322 -24.93 -10.89 3.98
C GLU A 322 -23.86 -10.42 4.98
N ASN A 323 -22.57 -10.52 4.63
CA ASN A 323 -21.47 -10.07 5.47
C ASN A 323 -21.44 -8.54 5.56
N TYR A 324 -21.79 -8.01 6.74
CA TYR A 324 -21.79 -6.58 7.06
C TYR A 324 -20.48 -5.86 6.69
N ILE A 325 -19.33 -6.49 6.92
CA ILE A 325 -18.02 -5.88 6.67
C ILE A 325 -17.76 -5.81 5.17
N THR A 326 -18.01 -6.90 4.43
CA THR A 326 -17.94 -6.95 2.97
C THR A 326 -18.86 -5.90 2.36
N ARG A 327 -20.16 -5.93 2.69
CA ARG A 327 -21.17 -5.00 2.15
C ARG A 327 -20.77 -3.55 2.36
N ARG A 328 -20.41 -3.18 3.59
CA ARG A 328 -19.98 -1.81 3.93
C ARG A 328 -18.72 -1.38 3.18
N GLN A 329 -17.66 -2.18 3.20
CA GLN A 329 -16.37 -1.78 2.60
C GLN A 329 -16.44 -1.74 1.07
N SER A 330 -17.22 -2.64 0.46
CA SER A 330 -17.47 -2.64 -0.98
C SER A 330 -18.31 -1.44 -1.42
N LEU A 331 -19.35 -1.04 -0.66
CA LEU A 331 -20.10 0.20 -0.93
C LEU A 331 -19.21 1.44 -0.83
N LYS A 332 -18.33 1.50 0.19
CA LYS A 332 -17.37 2.58 0.31
C LYS A 332 -16.40 2.63 -0.88
N LEU A 333 -15.81 1.50 -1.24
CA LEU A 333 -14.88 1.41 -2.37
C LEU A 333 -15.59 1.77 -3.70
N LEU A 334 -16.85 1.40 -3.87
CA LEU A 334 -17.65 1.80 -5.02
C LEU A 334 -17.82 3.32 -5.08
N GLY A 335 -18.13 3.96 -3.95
CA GLY A 335 -18.18 5.41 -3.84
C GLY A 335 -16.84 6.05 -4.21
N ASP A 336 -15.73 5.58 -3.63
CA ASP A 336 -14.37 6.05 -3.92
C ASP A 336 -14.01 5.89 -5.41
N LEU A 337 -14.43 4.81 -6.07
CA LEU A 337 -14.20 4.57 -7.50
C LEU A 337 -15.04 5.47 -8.39
N LEU A 338 -16.34 5.61 -8.12
CA LEU A 338 -17.25 6.41 -8.95
C LEU A 338 -17.03 7.93 -8.77
N LEU A 339 -16.46 8.36 -7.63
CA LEU A 339 -16.03 9.73 -7.37
C LEU A 339 -14.75 10.13 -8.12
N ASP A 340 -13.98 9.19 -8.68
CA ASP A 340 -12.68 9.51 -9.28
C ASP A 340 -12.83 10.18 -10.65
N SER A 341 -12.12 11.29 -10.86
CA SER A 341 -12.14 12.05 -12.12
C SER A 341 -11.65 11.25 -13.33
N HIS A 342 -10.88 10.17 -13.14
CA HIS A 342 -10.44 9.31 -14.25
C HIS A 342 -11.53 8.31 -14.67
N ASN A 343 -12.50 8.03 -13.80
CA ASN A 343 -13.52 7.00 -14.00
C ASN A 343 -14.83 7.57 -14.57
N GLN A 344 -14.87 8.83 -15.02
CA GLN A 344 -16.10 9.52 -15.46
C GLN A 344 -16.94 8.70 -16.46
N ASP A 345 -16.33 8.19 -17.53
CA ASP A 345 -17.04 7.36 -18.54
C ASP A 345 -17.67 6.08 -17.94
N THR A 346 -17.05 5.53 -16.89
CA THR A 346 -17.57 4.38 -16.14
C THR A 346 -18.68 4.81 -15.18
N THR A 347 -18.51 5.95 -14.51
CA THR A 347 -19.47 6.54 -13.58
C THR A 347 -20.78 6.91 -14.27
N ASP A 348 -20.71 7.55 -15.43
CA ASP A 348 -21.90 7.92 -16.21
C ASP A 348 -22.70 6.69 -16.61
N LYS A 349 -22.01 5.67 -17.17
CA LYS A 349 -22.61 4.37 -17.52
C LYS A 349 -23.22 3.65 -16.31
N TYR A 350 -22.59 3.74 -15.13
CA TYR A 350 -23.12 3.17 -13.89
C TYR A 350 -24.36 3.89 -13.39
N ILE A 351 -24.36 5.23 -13.48
CA ILE A 351 -25.46 6.10 -13.05
C ILE A 351 -26.67 5.98 -13.99
N GLU A 352 -26.46 5.76 -15.29
CA GLU A 352 -27.54 5.54 -16.26
C GLU A 352 -28.25 4.19 -16.09
N SER A 353 -27.55 3.16 -15.60
CA SER A 353 -28.14 1.84 -15.35
C SER A 353 -29.29 1.88 -14.31
N ALA A 354 -30.48 1.47 -14.77
CA ALA A 354 -31.64 1.34 -13.89
C ALA A 354 -31.48 0.21 -12.86
N GLU A 355 -30.70 -0.83 -13.17
CA GLU A 355 -30.49 -1.99 -12.29
C GLU A 355 -29.55 -1.65 -11.13
N HIS A 356 -28.40 -1.02 -11.42
CA HIS A 356 -27.50 -0.54 -10.37
C HIS A 356 -28.20 0.49 -9.46
N LEU A 357 -28.99 1.41 -10.04
CA LEU A 357 -29.80 2.35 -9.26
C LEU A 357 -30.81 1.65 -8.34
N ARG A 358 -31.55 0.64 -8.86
CA ARG A 358 -32.51 -0.15 -8.08
C ARG A 358 -31.81 -0.83 -6.90
N ASP A 359 -30.63 -1.39 -7.14
CA ASP A 359 -29.89 -2.15 -6.14
C ASP A 359 -29.32 -1.22 -5.04
N ILE A 360 -28.79 -0.04 -5.40
CA ILE A 360 -28.41 1.00 -4.41
C ILE A 360 -29.63 1.53 -3.63
N ILE A 361 -30.78 1.72 -4.28
CA ILE A 361 -32.04 2.12 -3.61
C ILE A 361 -32.56 1.02 -2.66
N HIS A 362 -32.27 -0.25 -2.93
CA HIS A 362 -32.56 -1.33 -2.00
C HIS A 362 -31.67 -1.26 -0.75
N VAL A 363 -30.37 -1.01 -0.94
CA VAL A 363 -29.40 -0.83 0.16
C VAL A 363 -29.70 0.40 1.03
N LEU A 364 -30.30 1.46 0.48
CA LEU A 364 -30.81 2.60 1.26
C LEU A 364 -31.92 2.24 2.26
N LYS A 365 -32.44 1.01 2.26
CA LYS A 365 -33.42 0.51 3.23
C LYS A 365 -32.81 -0.48 4.24
N ASP A 366 -31.48 -0.61 4.27
CA ASP A 366 -30.76 -1.45 5.22
C ASP A 366 -31.00 -0.96 6.67
N HIS A 367 -31.03 -1.89 7.63
CA HIS A 367 -31.19 -1.57 9.05
C HIS A 367 -29.96 -0.86 9.65
N SER A 368 -28.79 -0.94 8.98
CA SER A 368 -27.57 -0.27 9.40
C SER A 368 -27.43 1.11 8.76
N HIS A 369 -27.62 2.16 9.56
CA HIS A 369 -27.37 3.56 9.20
C HIS A 369 -25.98 3.81 8.57
N ILE A 370 -24.98 2.97 8.87
CA ILE A 370 -23.65 3.08 8.24
C ILE A 370 -23.68 2.61 6.80
N ILE A 371 -24.41 1.54 6.48
CA ILE A 371 -24.59 1.05 5.10
C ILE A 371 -25.50 2.00 4.32
N GLU A 372 -26.57 2.48 4.93
CA GLU A 372 -27.44 3.53 4.39
C GLU A 372 -26.63 4.77 3.96
N LEU A 373 -25.73 5.26 4.82
CA LEU A 373 -24.91 6.44 4.54
C LEU A 373 -23.95 6.22 3.35
N GLU A 374 -23.29 5.07 3.26
CA GLU A 374 -22.38 4.79 2.13
C GLU A 374 -23.18 4.61 0.81
N ALA A 375 -24.37 4.00 0.85
CA ALA A 375 -25.27 3.94 -0.30
C ALA A 375 -25.82 5.32 -0.70
N PHE A 376 -26.06 6.21 0.27
CA PHE A 376 -26.42 7.60 0.00
C PHE A 376 -25.28 8.37 -0.66
N ASN A 377 -24.03 8.16 -0.24
CA ASN A 377 -22.85 8.74 -0.89
C ASN A 377 -22.77 8.35 -2.38
N VAL A 378 -23.04 7.07 -2.71
CA VAL A 378 -23.12 6.58 -4.10
C VAL A 378 -24.30 7.22 -4.85
N LEU A 379 -25.48 7.33 -4.24
CA LEU A 379 -26.64 7.96 -4.89
C LEU A 379 -26.45 9.47 -5.14
N LYS A 380 -25.74 10.17 -4.24
CA LYS A 380 -25.50 11.61 -4.34
C LYS A 380 -24.78 12.01 -5.64
N LEU A 381 -23.87 11.15 -6.14
CA LEU A 381 -23.21 11.34 -7.44
C LEU A 381 -24.21 11.60 -8.56
N LYS A 382 -25.28 10.80 -8.66
CA LYS A 382 -26.34 10.95 -9.67
C LYS A 382 -27.07 12.29 -9.62
N ILE A 383 -27.12 12.91 -8.45
CA ILE A 383 -27.74 14.22 -8.25
C ILE A 383 -26.74 15.31 -8.69
N ASP A 384 -25.50 15.27 -8.19
CA ASP A 384 -24.50 16.29 -8.50
C ASP A 384 -24.14 16.32 -10.01
N PHE A 385 -24.08 15.16 -10.68
CA PHE A 385 -23.87 15.04 -12.14
C PHE A 385 -25.07 15.54 -12.99
N ARG A 386 -26.29 15.56 -12.46
CA ARG A 386 -27.47 16.08 -13.20
C ARG A 386 -27.65 17.61 -13.11
N PHE A 387 -26.86 18.28 -12.26
CA PHE A 387 -26.93 19.71 -12.03
C PHE A 387 -25.61 20.46 -12.35
N SER A 388 -24.68 19.77 -13.01
CA SER A 388 -23.44 20.32 -13.58
C SER A 388 -23.55 20.39 -15.11
#